data_AF-A0A957KH84-F1
#
_entry.id   AF-A0A957KH84-F1
#
_cell.length_a   1.000
_cell.length_b   1.000
_cell.length_c   1.000
_cell.angle_alpha   90.00
_cell.angle_beta   90.00
_cell.angle_gamma   90.00
#
_symmetry.space_group_name_H-M   'P 1'
#
loop_
_entity.id
_entity.type
_entity.pdbx_description
1 polymer ?
#
loop_
_entity_poly.entity_id
_entity_poly.type
_entity_poly.pdbx_seq_one_letter_code
_entity_poly.pdbx_strand_id
1 'polypeptide(L)'
;QASFNAIFFPTGADQEYWLLLKAADKRVAYVKCLEELKLGNQEFAKAKHTTKQAIDDLDLPEVRYFLKTFLPSMTLTLDELD
;
A
#
# COMPACT_ATOMS: atom_id res chain seq x y z
N GLN A 1 5.28 -33.96 -3.99
CA GLN A 1 4.43 -32.75 -3.84
C GLN A 1 5.33 -31.54 -4.07
N ALA A 2 5.07 -30.75 -5.11
CA ALA A 2 5.98 -29.73 -5.61
C ALA A 2 6.21 -28.60 -4.59
N SER A 3 7.47 -28.19 -4.44
CA SER A 3 7.98 -27.28 -3.41
C SER A 3 7.61 -25.83 -3.71
N PHE A 4 6.46 -25.37 -3.21
CA PHE A 4 6.09 -23.94 -3.27
C PHE A 4 6.66 -23.12 -2.09
N ASN A 5 7.38 -23.75 -1.16
CA ASN A 5 7.89 -23.07 0.03
C ASN A 5 8.82 -21.91 -0.32
N ALA A 6 9.66 -22.04 -1.35
CA ALA A 6 10.54 -20.96 -1.80
C ALA A 6 9.79 -19.79 -2.45
N ILE A 7 8.51 -19.96 -2.80
CA ILE A 7 7.66 -18.91 -3.38
C ILE A 7 6.87 -18.19 -2.28
N PHE A 8 6.38 -18.94 -1.28
CA PHE A 8 5.56 -18.38 -0.21
C PHE A 8 6.36 -17.84 0.98
N PHE A 9 7.57 -18.37 1.21
CA PHE A 9 8.40 -18.02 2.36
C PHE A 9 9.72 -17.43 1.88
N PRO A 10 9.94 -16.11 2.08
CA PRO A 10 11.17 -15.45 1.67
C PRO A 10 12.36 -16.02 2.46
N THR A 11 13.51 -16.09 1.80
CA THR A 11 14.79 -16.40 2.43
C THR A 11 15.51 -15.12 2.85
N GLY A 12 16.64 -15.24 3.55
CA GLY A 12 17.46 -14.07 3.90
C GLY A 12 17.92 -13.25 2.68
N ALA A 13 18.07 -13.88 1.51
CA ALA A 13 18.42 -13.18 0.27
C ALA A 13 17.28 -12.31 -0.27
N ASP A 14 16.03 -12.57 0.11
CA ASP A 14 14.84 -11.88 -0.39
C ASP A 14 14.41 -10.71 0.50
N GLN A 15 15.16 -10.41 1.58
CA GLN A 15 14.72 -9.49 2.62
C GLN A 15 14.35 -8.10 2.08
N GLU A 16 15.15 -7.55 1.17
CA GLU A 16 14.88 -6.24 0.55
C GLU A 16 13.61 -6.28 -0.32
N TYR A 17 13.48 -7.28 -1.19
CA TYR A 17 12.28 -7.46 -2.02
C TYR A 17 11.03 -7.69 -1.18
N TRP A 18 11.16 -8.43 -0.08
CA TRP A 18 10.07 -8.69 0.84
C TRP A 18 9.60 -7.41 1.54
N LEU A 19 10.54 -6.55 1.94
CA LEU A 19 10.22 -5.24 2.52
C LEU A 19 9.44 -4.37 1.53
N LEU A 20 9.89 -4.30 0.27
CA LEU A 20 9.20 -3.58 -0.80
C LEU A 20 7.81 -4.17 -1.09
N LEU A 21 7.68 -5.49 -1.10
CA LEU A 21 6.41 -6.19 -1.31
C LEU A 21 5.41 -5.84 -0.19
N LYS A 22 5.86 -5.85 1.07
CA LYS A 22 5.04 -5.47 2.23
C LYS A 22 4.65 -4.00 2.19
N ALA A 23 5.54 -3.14 1.72
CA ALA A 23 5.23 -1.73 1.51
C ALA A 23 4.14 -1.55 0.43
N ALA A 24 4.26 -2.26 -0.70
CA ALA A 24 3.29 -2.21 -1.78
C ALA A 24 1.90 -2.71 -1.34
N ASP A 25 1.83 -3.84 -0.64
CA ASP A 25 0.60 -4.41 -0.07
C ASP A 25 -0.14 -3.40 0.82
N LYS A 26 0.57 -2.80 1.79
CA LYS A 26 -0.01 -1.78 2.68
C LYS A 26 -0.46 -0.54 1.93
N ARG A 27 0.31 -0.09 0.93
CA ARG A 27 -0.03 1.09 0.12
C ARG A 27 -1.32 0.88 -0.68
N VAL A 28 -1.49 -0.26 -1.33
CA VAL A 28 -2.73 -0.57 -2.08
C VAL A 28 -3.91 -0.64 -1.12
N ALA A 29 -3.75 -1.24 0.06
CA ALA A 29 -4.79 -1.25 1.09
C ALA A 29 -5.17 0.18 1.53
N TYR A 30 -4.19 1.07 1.72
CA TYR A 30 -4.45 2.46 2.08
C TYR A 30 -5.17 3.24 0.96
N VAL A 31 -4.74 3.08 -0.30
CA VAL A 31 -5.43 3.67 -1.47
C VAL A 31 -6.88 3.22 -1.52
N LYS A 32 -7.13 1.91 -1.36
CA LYS A 32 -8.49 1.38 -1.34
C LYS A 32 -9.35 1.99 -0.23
N CYS A 33 -8.77 2.24 0.95
CA CYS A 33 -9.48 2.93 2.02
C CYS A 33 -9.86 4.36 1.63
N LEU A 34 -8.98 5.09 0.93
CA LEU A 34 -9.27 6.44 0.46
C LEU A 34 -10.41 6.46 -0.57
N GLU A 35 -10.41 5.52 -1.51
CA GLU A 35 -11.46 5.37 -2.51
C GLU A 35 -12.83 5.10 -1.86
N GLU A 36 -12.89 4.12 -0.96
CA GLU A 36 -14.13 3.77 -0.23
C GLU A 36 -14.66 4.96 0.57
N LEU A 37 -13.77 5.72 1.23
CA LEU A 37 -14.16 6.94 1.95
C LEU A 37 -14.64 8.04 1.01
N LYS A 38 -14.05 8.19 -0.19
CA LYS A 38 -14.54 9.11 -1.24
C LYS A 38 -15.94 8.71 -1.70
N LEU A 39 -16.24 7.42 -1.75
CA LEU A 39 -17.56 6.86 -2.07
C LEU A 39 -18.55 6.90 -0.88
N GLY A 40 -18.14 7.48 0.26
CA GLY A 40 -18.98 7.64 1.45
C GLY A 40 -18.99 6.45 2.40
N ASN A 41 -18.24 5.38 2.12
CA ASN A 41 -18.16 4.20 2.97
C ASN A 41 -17.24 4.43 4.19
N GLN A 42 -17.85 4.78 5.32
CA GLN A 42 -17.13 5.08 6.56
C GLN A 42 -16.57 3.85 7.30
N GLU A 43 -16.90 2.62 6.90
CA GLU A 43 -16.34 1.40 7.50
C GLU A 43 -14.82 1.34 7.36
N PHE A 44 -14.28 2.00 6.32
CA PHE A 44 -12.85 2.07 6.04
C PHE A 44 -12.10 3.15 6.83
N ALA A 45 -12.76 3.98 7.64
CA ALA A 45 -12.10 5.07 8.37
C ALA A 45 -11.02 4.55 9.35
N LYS A 46 -11.31 3.48 10.09
CA LYS A 46 -10.35 2.85 10.99
C LYS A 46 -9.22 2.17 10.21
N ALA A 47 -9.56 1.45 9.14
CA ALA A 47 -8.60 0.77 8.29
C ALA A 47 -7.62 1.75 7.63
N LYS A 48 -8.09 2.93 7.18
CA LYS A 48 -7.26 4.04 6.69
C LYS A 48 -6.20 4.44 7.71
N HIS A 49 -6.61 4.66 8.97
CA HIS A 49 -5.68 5.10 10.00
C HIS A 49 -4.60 4.05 10.30
N THR A 50 -5.01 2.80 10.49
CA THR A 50 -4.10 1.69 10.77
C THR A 50 -3.14 1.41 9.61
N THR A 51 -3.64 1.42 8.37
CA THR A 51 -2.78 1.23 7.19
C THR A 51 -1.82 2.39 6.97
N LYS A 52 -2.25 3.64 7.19
CA LYS A 52 -1.36 4.81 7.12
C LYS A 52 -0.23 4.72 8.14
N GLN A 53 -0.55 4.39 9.38
CA GLN A 53 0.45 4.22 10.44
C GLN A 53 1.43 3.11 10.07
N ALA A 54 0.93 1.95 9.62
CA ALA A 54 1.79 0.85 9.22
C ALA A 54 2.68 1.16 8.00
N ILE A 55 2.30 2.12 7.16
CA ILE A 55 3.14 2.63 6.06
C ILE A 55 4.21 3.57 6.62
N ASP A 56 3.85 4.46 7.53
CA ASP A 56 4.79 5.42 8.14
C ASP A 56 5.87 4.69 8.95
N ASP A 57 5.50 3.62 9.65
CA ASP A 57 6.41 2.78 10.44
C ASP A 57 7.46 2.03 9.59
N LEU A 58 7.24 1.88 8.27
CA LEU A 58 8.24 1.28 7.38
C LEU A 58 9.42 2.23 7.13
N ASP A 59 9.22 3.54 7.29
CA ASP A 59 10.23 4.60 7.13
C ASP A 59 11.00 4.61 5.79
N LEU A 60 10.38 4.12 4.71
CA LEU A 60 11.01 4.01 3.40
C LEU A 60 10.89 5.30 2.56
N PRO A 61 12.00 5.83 2.00
CA PRO A 61 11.97 7.06 1.22
C PRO A 61 11.18 6.92 -0.09
N GLU A 62 11.25 5.78 -0.77
CA GLU A 62 10.50 5.48 -2.00
C GLU A 62 8.98 5.41 -1.74
N VAL A 63 8.58 4.96 -0.56
CA VAL A 63 7.16 4.94 -0.15
C VAL A 63 6.67 6.35 0.12
N ARG A 64 7.44 7.16 0.86
CA ARG A 64 7.14 8.59 1.05
C ARG A 64 7.03 9.33 -0.26
N TYR A 65 7.96 9.09 -1.18
CA TYR A 65 7.93 9.68 -2.52
C TYR A 65 6.64 9.29 -3.24
N PHE A 66 6.26 8.02 -3.22
CA PHE A 66 5.03 7.60 -3.89
C PHE A 66 3.78 8.26 -3.31
N LEU A 67 3.66 8.30 -1.97
CA LEU A 67 2.52 8.92 -1.30
C LEU A 67 2.44 10.43 -1.57
N LYS A 68 3.58 11.10 -1.74
CA LYS A 68 3.62 12.52 -2.06
C LYS A 68 3.32 12.80 -3.54
N THR A 69 3.85 11.98 -4.43
CA THR A 69 3.87 12.24 -5.88
C THR A 69 2.68 11.65 -6.61
N PHE A 70 2.28 10.41 -6.30
CA PHE A 70 1.27 9.67 -7.08
C PHE A 70 -0.07 9.51 -6.36
N LEU A 71 -0.09 9.46 -5.03
CA LEU A 71 -1.32 9.27 -4.27
C LEU A 71 -2.40 10.34 -4.57
N PRO A 72 -2.09 11.64 -4.72
CA PRO A 72 -3.12 12.63 -5.04
C PRO A 72 -3.88 12.26 -6.31
N SER A 73 -3.17 11.84 -7.37
CA SER A 73 -3.78 11.41 -8.63
C SER A 73 -4.61 10.13 -8.49
N MET A 74 -4.25 9.22 -7.60
CA MET A 74 -5.05 7.98 -7.36
C MET A 74 -6.39 8.27 -6.68
N THR A 75 -6.59 9.47 -6.14
CA THR A 75 -7.88 9.89 -5.57
C THR A 75 -8.76 10.65 -6.55
N LEU A 76 -8.29 10.86 -7.78
CA LEU A 76 -9.01 11.55 -8.84
C LEU A 76 -9.90 10.58 -9.63
N THR A 77 -11.02 11.05 -10.16
CA THR A 77 -11.78 10.36 -11.21
C THR A 77 -11.03 10.43 -12.53
N LEU A 78 -11.48 9.64 -13.52
CA LEU A 78 -10.91 9.70 -14.87
C LEU A 78 -11.01 11.10 -15.49
N ASP A 79 -12.10 11.82 -15.24
CA ASP A 79 -12.29 13.19 -15.73
C ASP A 79 -11.45 14.23 -14.95
N GLU A 80 -10.98 13.89 -13.75
CA GLU A 80 -10.10 14.73 -12.93
C GLU A 80 -8.60 14.51 -13.26
N LEU A 81 -8.27 13.51 -14.10
CA LEU A 81 -6.92 13.18 -14.57
C LEU A 81 -6.64 13.89 -15.91
N ASP A 82 -6.33 15.17 -15.87
CA ASP A 82 -5.84 15.95 -17.03
C ASP A 82 -4.31 15.82 -17.25
#